data_AF-A0A7C3FMU8-F1
#
_entry.id   AF-A0A7C3FMU8-F1
#
_cell.length_a   1.000
_cell.length_b   1.000
_cell.length_c   1.000
_cell.angle_alpha   90.00
_cell.angle_beta   90.00
_cell.angle_gamma   90.00
#
_symmetry.space_group_name_H-M   'P 1'
#
loop_
_entity.id
_entity.type
_entity.pdbx_description
1 polymer ?
#
loop_
_entity_poly.entity_id
_entity_poly.type
_entity_poly.pdbx_seq_one_letter_code
_entity_poly.pdbx_strand_id
1 'polypeptide(L)' 'TAEYLCAELGLEPPEWLSTVPASPEPWFVSGLENLKAITLVETPVWFRARKIFVLENFLSRT' A
#
# COMPACT_ATOMS: atom_id res chain seq x y z
N THR A 1 -2.88 -3.58 0.23
CA THR A 1 -3.91 -3.45 1.28
C THR A 1 -5.11 -4.28 0.90
N ALA A 2 -6.14 -4.39 1.73
CA ALA A 2 -7.37 -5.10 1.35
C ALA A 2 -8.03 -4.47 0.10
N GLU A 3 -8.02 -3.14 -0.03
CA GLU A 3 -8.53 -2.43 -1.21
C GLU A 3 -7.75 -2.78 -2.48
N TYR A 4 -6.43 -2.89 -2.37
CA TYR A 4 -5.59 -3.31 -3.48
C TYR A 4 -5.96 -4.71 -3.97
N LEU A 5 -6.19 -5.65 -3.04
CA LEU A 5 -6.59 -7.01 -3.38
C LEU A 5 -7.99 -7.06 -3.98
N CYS A 6 -8.94 -6.28 -3.45
CA CYS A 6 -10.26 -6.13 -4.04
C CYS A 6 -10.17 -5.60 -5.47
N ALA A 7 -9.39 -4.56 -5.71
CA ALA A 7 -9.18 -4.00 -7.06
C ALA A 7 -8.50 -5.00 -8.02
N GLU A 8 -7.49 -5.74 -7.54
CA GLU A 8 -6.79 -6.80 -8.28
C GLU A 8 -7.76 -7.93 -8.70
N LEU A 9 -8.68 -8.31 -7.82
CA LEU A 9 -9.65 -9.39 -8.03
C LEU A 9 -10.97 -8.93 -8.67
N GLY A 10 -11.14 -7.63 -8.95
CA GLY A 10 -12.41 -7.08 -9.46
C GLY A 10 -13.57 -7.16 -8.46
N LEU A 11 -13.27 -7.19 -7.16
CA LEU A 11 -14.25 -7.23 -6.08
C LEU A 11 -14.56 -5.81 -5.59
N GLU A 12 -15.80 -5.59 -5.18
CA GLU A 12 -16.18 -4.38 -4.47
C GLU A 12 -15.57 -4.39 -3.05
N PRO A 13 -14.84 -3.34 -2.63
CA PRO A 13 -14.33 -3.25 -1.26
C PRO A 13 -15.49 -3.20 -0.25
N PRO A 14 -15.49 -4.04 0.80
CA PRO A 14 -16.48 -3.94 1.88
C PRO A 14 -16.52 -2.55 2.53
N GLU A 15 -17.72 -2.07 2.88
CA GLU A 15 -17.92 -0.72 3.41
C GLU A 15 -17.07 -0.42 4.67
N TRP A 16 -16.90 -1.40 5.55
CA TRP A 16 -16.10 -1.27 6.77
C TRP A 16 -14.61 -0.99 6.50
N LEU A 17 -14.08 -1.28 5.31
CA LEU A 17 -12.71 -0.92 4.97
C LEU A 17 -12.48 0.59 4.99
N SER A 18 -13.50 1.37 4.65
CA SER A 18 -13.44 2.84 4.69
C SER A 18 -13.30 3.39 6.12
N THR A 19 -13.72 2.62 7.13
CA THR A 19 -13.63 3.02 8.54
C THR A 19 -12.26 2.70 9.15
N VAL A 20 -11.43 1.92 8.45
CA VAL A 20 -10.07 1.63 8.91
C VAL A 20 -9.18 2.83 8.60
N PRO A 21 -8.56 3.47 9.61
CA PRO A 21 -7.71 4.63 9.37
C PRO A 21 -6.43 4.26 8.61
N ALA A 22 -5.83 5.24 7.95
CA ALA A 22 -4.45 5.13 7.47
C ALA A 22 -3.47 5.03 8.65
N SER A 23 -2.23 4.59 8.39
CA SER A 23 -1.17 4.61 9.40
C SER A 23 -0.97 6.04 9.95
N PRO A 24 -0.77 6.24 11.27
CA PRO A 24 -0.52 7.57 11.81
C PRO A 24 0.70 8.22 11.14
N GLU A 25 1.76 7.44 10.95
CA GLU A 25 3.01 7.83 10.31
C GLU A 25 3.27 7.01 9.03
N PRO A 26 3.96 7.57 8.02
CA PRO A 26 4.43 6.83 6.86
C PRO A 26 5.21 5.57 7.23
N TRP A 27 4.77 4.41 6.74
CA TRP A 27 5.46 3.15 6.91
C TRP A 27 6.21 2.77 5.64
N PHE A 28 7.50 2.44 5.75
CA PHE A 28 8.35 2.08 4.61
C PHE A 28 8.91 0.66 4.79
N VAL A 29 8.79 -0.17 3.75
CA VAL A 29 9.16 -1.59 3.81
C VAL A 29 10.63 -1.87 4.19
N SER A 30 11.57 -1.03 3.77
CA SER A 30 13.01 -1.31 3.92
C SER A 30 13.64 -0.67 5.15
N GLY A 31 12.98 0.28 5.83
CA GLY A 31 13.58 1.10 6.89
C GLY A 31 14.79 1.93 6.45
N LEU A 32 15.19 1.87 5.18
CA LEU A 32 16.35 2.56 4.63
C LEU A 32 15.93 3.90 4.02
N GLU A 33 16.48 5.00 4.53
CA GLU A 33 16.17 6.37 4.08
C GLU A 33 16.39 6.58 2.58
N ASN A 34 17.44 5.98 2.02
CA ASN A 34 17.78 6.09 0.60
C ASN A 34 16.76 5.41 -0.34
N LEU A 35 15.91 4.51 0.17
CA LEU A 35 14.88 3.82 -0.61
C LEU A 35 13.48 4.49 -0.47
N LYS A 36 13.35 5.54 0.33
CA LYS A 36 12.06 6.26 0.47
C LYS A 36 11.61 6.90 -0.83
N ALA A 37 12.55 7.46 -1.61
CA ALA A 37 12.23 8.13 -2.87
C ALA A 37 11.65 7.14 -3.90
N ILE A 38 12.25 5.96 -4.03
CA ILE A 38 11.79 4.96 -5.00
C ILE A 38 10.46 4.32 -4.58
N THR A 39 10.29 4.02 -3.29
CA THR A 39 9.01 3.50 -2.78
C THR A 39 7.86 4.49 -2.98
N LEU A 40 8.09 5.81 -2.88
CA LEU A 40 7.06 6.82 -3.20
C LEU A 40 6.55 6.72 -4.64
N VAL A 41 7.42 6.40 -5.59
CA VAL A 41 7.10 6.31 -7.02
C VAL A 41 6.42 4.97 -7.34
N GLU A 42 6.95 3.87 -6.80
CA GLU A 42 6.49 2.52 -7.12
C GLU A 42 5.21 2.11 -6.37
N THR A 43 4.90 2.76 -5.24
CA THR A 43 3.78 2.32 -4.39
C THR A 43 2.42 2.50 -5.09
N PRO A 44 1.60 1.44 -5.17
CA PRO A 44 0.24 1.53 -5.71
C PRO A 44 -0.65 2.50 -4.92
N VAL A 45 -1.64 3.09 -5.59
CA VAL A 45 -2.50 4.15 -5.02
C VAL A 45 -3.17 3.73 -3.71
N TRP A 46 -3.66 2.49 -3.61
CA TRP A 46 -4.33 1.96 -2.42
C TRP A 46 -3.42 1.85 -1.19
N PHE A 47 -2.13 1.60 -1.41
CA PHE A 47 -1.12 1.60 -0.36
C PHE A 47 -0.75 3.03 0.06
N ARG A 48 -0.59 3.95 -0.90
CA ARG A 48 -0.35 5.38 -0.64
C ARG A 48 -1.47 6.00 0.20
N ALA A 49 -2.73 5.66 -0.09
CA ALA A 49 -3.89 6.10 0.69
C ALA A 49 -3.81 5.70 2.17
N ARG A 50 -3.14 4.57 2.48
CA ARG A 50 -2.91 4.10 3.85
C ARG A 50 -1.56 4.52 4.44
N LYS A 51 -0.80 5.37 3.74
CA LYS A 51 0.59 5.78 4.08
C LYS A 51 1.54 4.58 4.24
N ILE A 52 1.34 3.55 3.43
CA ILE A 52 2.19 2.36 3.39
C ILE A 52 2.98 2.43 2.08
N PHE A 53 4.30 2.40 2.15
CA PHE A 53 5.20 2.57 1.01
C PHE A 53 6.04 1.32 0.80
N VAL A 54 5.85 0.71 -0.37
CA VAL A 54 6.43 -0.59 -0.76
C VAL A 54 7.09 -0.46 -2.14
N LEU A 55 8.02 -1.36 -2.43
CA LEU A 55 8.56 -1.53 -3.77
C LEU A 55 7.58 -2.33 -4.63
N GLU A 56 7.65 -2.20 -5.95
CA GLU A 56 6.75 -2.91 -6.87
C GLU A 56 6.81 -4.43 -6.68
N ASN A 57 8.03 -4.96 -6.49
CA ASN A 57 8.27 -6.39 -6.30
C ASN A 57 7.75 -6.94 -4.95
N PHE A 58 7.41 -6.09 -3.99
CA PHE A 58 6.90 -6.50 -2.68
C PHE A 58 5.56 -7.24 -2.78
N LEU A 59 4.80 -6.98 -3.85
CA LEU A 59 3.49 -7.57 -4.07
C LEU A 59 3.54 -8.87 -4.88
N SER A 60 4.74 -9.27 -5.33
CA SER A 60 4.92 -10.55 -6.00
C SER A 60 4.69 -11.72 -5.03
N ARG A 61 3.95 -12.73 -5.49
CA ARG A 61 3.54 -13.92 -4.71
C ARG A 61 4.04 -15.24 -5.30
N THR A 62 4.97 -15.19 -6.25
CA THR A 62 5.60 -16.35 -6.92
C THR A 62 6.64 -17.03 -6.05
#